data_AF-A0A956EHS5-F1
#
_entry.id   AF-A0A956EHS5-F1
#
_cell.length_a   1.000
_cell.length_b   1.000
_cell.length_c   1.000
_cell.angle_alpha   90.00
_cell.angle_beta   90.00
_cell.angle_gamma   90.00
#
_symmetry.space_group_name_H-M   'P 1'
#
loop_
_entity.id
_entity.type
_entity.pdbx_description
1 polymer ?
#
loop_
_entity_poly.entity_id
_entity_poly.type
_entity_poly.pdbx_seq_one_letter_code
_entity_poly.pdbx_strand_id
1 'polypeptide(L)'
;MMPRLRRLAPLLALLTACAGGDDTATDGATTGASATTDASASTSSTSTSGDASTTADASSGGATSGTTGMPTSTSSTGASSGSGTATDTGGETDTGMMGGPPTVLLPKTGLVAEELGVIVNTDDPLSVAIADYYMEARQIPAENRVELSFPTDVVLTPELFAPLKAEVDAALPDTVQALALTWTTPYRVGCMSITSAFALGFDTKYCATPCNPTAPSGFYGSEVALPYSDLGIRPAMTIAAVSEEDAFALIDRGVASDDTFPVGDGYFVRTTDQARSVRWPDFLTTIAAFDHPEGLNLSYVDNSGGMGSNVIADTDGILFYFTGLASVGQIDTDTYVPGAVADHLTSFGGQIPMSGQMSAIKWLQAGATASYGTVVEPCNFPAKFPDTKVLLPFYFRGNTVIEAYWKSVSWPGEGIFIGEPLARPWGASTVEWVDGTLTITTTLLDPAKTYALAAGESADGPWTPVLNPIKVADYQQTEIVYGPTDAPFYRLDAL
;
A
#
# COMPACT_ATOMS: atom_id res chain seq x y z
N MET A 1 64.51 11.46 0.03
CA MET A 1 63.95 12.68 -0.58
C MET A 1 62.61 12.94 0.11
N MET A 2 62.44 14.14 0.66
CA MET A 2 61.53 14.51 1.77
C MET A 2 60.01 14.35 1.52
N PRO A 3 59.21 14.09 2.58
CA PRO A 3 57.78 14.39 2.67
C PRO A 3 57.52 15.73 3.38
N ARG A 4 56.37 16.38 3.13
CA ARG A 4 55.84 17.54 3.89
C ARG A 4 54.54 17.10 4.59
N LEU A 5 54.51 16.94 5.93
CA LEU A 5 54.12 17.91 6.98
C LEU A 5 52.71 18.52 6.79
N ARG A 6 51.70 18.10 7.58
CA ARG A 6 51.35 18.44 9.00
C ARG A 6 50.33 19.59 9.08
N ARG A 7 49.22 19.38 9.80
CA ARG A 7 48.85 20.16 11.00
C ARG A 7 47.73 19.47 11.81
N LEU A 8 48.00 19.33 13.11
CA LEU A 8 47.10 18.94 14.20
C LEU A 8 46.63 20.21 14.94
N ALA A 9 45.39 20.14 15.45
CA ALA A 9 44.69 20.73 16.63
C ALA A 9 45.28 21.95 17.40
N PRO A 10 44.45 22.66 18.21
CA PRO A 10 44.31 22.23 19.61
C PRO A 10 42.94 22.45 20.29
N LEU A 11 42.84 21.80 21.44
CA LEU A 11 41.86 21.76 22.53
C LEU A 11 42.19 22.82 23.61
N LEU A 12 41.21 23.44 24.29
CA LEU A 12 41.19 23.96 25.70
C LEU A 12 39.96 24.90 25.90
N ALA A 13 39.28 25.09 27.05
CA ALA A 13 39.40 24.58 28.42
C ALA A 13 38.10 24.89 29.22
N LEU A 14 37.95 24.20 30.35
CA LEU A 14 36.97 24.36 31.45
C LEU A 14 36.89 25.76 32.08
N LEU A 15 35.74 26.06 32.71
CA LEU A 15 35.67 26.86 33.93
C LEU A 15 34.73 26.22 34.98
N THR A 16 35.21 26.27 36.21
CA THR A 16 34.79 25.65 37.47
C THR A 16 33.81 26.53 38.26
N ALA A 17 32.94 25.92 39.07
CA ALA A 17 32.42 26.52 40.31
C ALA A 17 32.05 25.43 41.34
N CYS A 18 32.49 25.64 42.60
CA CYS A 18 32.37 24.71 43.73
C CYS A 18 31.21 25.06 44.68
N ALA A 19 30.59 23.99 45.21
CA ALA A 19 30.06 23.69 46.55
C ALA A 19 29.61 24.78 47.58
N GLY A 20 28.47 24.49 48.23
CA GLY A 20 28.31 24.58 49.69
C GLY A 20 26.91 24.96 50.21
N GLY A 21 26.29 24.10 51.03
CA GLY A 21 25.29 24.50 52.05
C GLY A 21 24.12 23.54 52.32
N ASP A 22 24.19 22.79 53.44
CA ASP A 22 23.12 22.01 54.10
C ASP A 22 21.98 22.88 54.68
N ASP A 23 20.74 22.36 54.76
CA ASP A 23 20.01 22.05 56.02
C ASP A 23 18.47 21.90 55.86
N THR A 24 18.01 20.68 56.17
CA THR A 24 16.82 20.26 56.97
C THR A 24 15.38 20.79 56.75
N ALA A 25 14.50 19.78 56.52
CA ALA A 25 13.30 19.40 57.30
C ALA A 25 11.87 19.78 56.85
N THR A 26 11.05 18.69 56.80
CA THR A 26 9.57 18.55 56.99
C THR A 26 8.66 19.19 55.93
N ASP A 27 7.61 18.55 55.39
CA ASP A 27 6.64 17.61 55.97
C ASP A 27 5.82 16.90 54.86
N GLY A 28 5.21 15.75 55.17
CA GLY A 28 3.92 15.34 54.58
C GLY A 28 3.90 14.21 53.53
N ALA A 29 3.84 12.96 54.01
CA ALA A 29 3.14 11.86 53.33
C ALA A 29 1.63 12.18 53.19
N THR A 30 0.77 11.60 52.34
CA THR A 30 0.57 10.17 52.08
C THR A 30 -0.54 10.02 51.00
N THR A 31 -0.39 8.99 50.15
CA THR A 31 -1.41 8.08 49.58
C THR A 31 -2.65 8.61 48.83
N GLY A 32 -2.81 8.13 47.59
CA GLY A 32 -4.08 8.02 46.89
C GLY A 32 -3.97 7.03 45.72
N ALA A 33 -4.10 5.73 46.02
CA ALA A 33 -4.24 4.68 45.02
C ALA A 33 -5.62 4.79 44.34
N SER A 34 -5.67 4.69 43.01
CA SER A 34 -6.92 4.43 42.28
C SER A 34 -6.73 3.18 41.45
N ALA A 35 -7.39 2.11 41.89
CA ALA A 35 -7.51 0.84 41.18
C ALA A 35 -8.50 1.00 40.03
N THR A 36 -8.11 0.60 38.82
CA THR A 36 -9.04 0.28 37.73
C THR A 36 -9.19 -1.22 37.67
N THR A 37 -10.45 -1.66 37.69
CA THR A 37 -10.89 -3.05 37.73
C THR A 37 -10.92 -3.62 36.32
N ASP A 38 -10.20 -4.72 36.11
CA ASP A 38 -10.34 -5.62 34.97
C ASP A 38 -11.69 -6.35 35.03
N ALA A 39 -12.39 -6.39 33.89
CA ALA A 39 -13.51 -7.29 33.67
C ALA A 39 -13.17 -8.20 32.49
N SER A 40 -12.70 -9.40 32.83
CA SER A 40 -12.59 -10.55 31.94
C SER A 40 -13.98 -11.18 31.75
N ALA A 41 -14.41 -11.32 30.50
CA ALA A 41 -15.57 -12.12 30.14
C ALA A 41 -15.12 -13.25 29.20
N SER A 42 -15.17 -14.46 29.75
CA SER A 42 -15.05 -15.72 29.03
C SER A 42 -16.42 -16.11 28.48
N THR A 43 -16.48 -16.55 27.22
CA THR A 43 -17.57 -17.41 26.74
C THR A 43 -17.05 -18.40 25.73
N SER A 44 -17.34 -19.67 26.02
CA SER A 44 -17.15 -20.85 25.20
C SER A 44 -18.49 -21.29 24.60
N SER A 45 -18.41 -22.16 23.58
CA SER A 45 -19.45 -23.00 22.96
C SER A 45 -20.39 -22.32 21.95
N THR A 46 -20.92 -22.94 20.88
CA THR A 46 -20.68 -24.17 20.10
C THR A 46 -21.59 -24.01 18.85
N SER A 47 -21.16 -24.57 17.72
CA SER A 47 -21.86 -24.78 16.44
C SER A 47 -23.37 -25.09 16.50
N THR A 48 -24.15 -24.64 15.51
CA THR A 48 -25.03 -25.50 14.67
C THR A 48 -25.40 -24.79 13.36
N SER A 49 -25.40 -25.60 12.29
CA SER A 49 -25.78 -25.38 10.89
C SER A 49 -27.29 -25.19 10.66
N GLY A 50 -27.65 -24.61 9.50
CA GLY A 50 -29.03 -24.56 9.00
C GLY A 50 -29.14 -23.93 7.60
N ASP A 51 -29.20 -24.79 6.59
CA ASP A 51 -29.58 -24.55 5.19
C ASP A 51 -31.00 -23.97 5.06
N ALA A 52 -31.25 -23.11 4.06
CA ALA A 52 -32.41 -23.20 3.15
C ALA A 52 -32.46 -22.06 2.11
N SER A 53 -32.41 -22.51 0.85
CA SER A 53 -32.87 -21.86 -0.38
C SER A 53 -34.35 -21.42 -0.34
N THR A 54 -34.68 -20.31 -1.02
CA THR A 54 -35.86 -20.22 -1.89
C THR A 54 -35.71 -19.16 -2.97
N THR A 55 -36.06 -19.58 -4.18
CA THR A 55 -36.26 -18.88 -5.46
C THR A 55 -37.51 -17.99 -5.49
N ALA A 56 -37.51 -16.91 -6.29
CA ALA A 56 -38.70 -16.44 -7.00
C ALA A 56 -38.34 -15.56 -8.23
N ASP A 57 -38.92 -15.97 -9.36
CA ASP A 57 -38.96 -15.37 -10.70
C ASP A 57 -39.84 -14.10 -10.81
N ALA A 58 -39.54 -13.26 -11.82
CA ALA A 58 -40.45 -12.68 -12.85
C ALA A 58 -39.76 -11.49 -13.55
N SER A 59 -39.42 -11.54 -14.85
CA SER A 59 -40.27 -11.23 -16.03
C SER A 59 -40.79 -9.77 -16.02
N SER A 60 -40.73 -8.91 -17.04
CA SER A 60 -40.47 -8.94 -18.49
C SER A 60 -40.30 -7.46 -18.95
N GLY A 61 -39.56 -7.13 -20.01
CA GLY A 61 -40.12 -6.94 -21.35
C GLY A 61 -39.66 -5.61 -21.98
N GLY A 62 -39.44 -5.60 -23.30
CA GLY A 62 -39.38 -4.36 -24.10
C GLY A 62 -38.17 -4.17 -25.01
N ALA A 63 -38.20 -4.76 -26.20
CA ALA A 63 -37.28 -4.48 -27.32
C ALA A 63 -37.82 -3.35 -28.22
N THR A 64 -36.92 -2.57 -28.85
CA THR A 64 -36.95 -2.03 -30.24
C THR A 64 -35.75 -1.08 -30.40
N SER A 65 -34.71 -1.41 -31.19
CA SER A 65 -34.53 -1.18 -32.63
C SER A 65 -34.37 0.29 -33.05
N GLY A 66 -33.20 0.62 -33.61
CA GLY A 66 -32.89 1.92 -34.23
C GLY A 66 -31.48 1.95 -34.83
N THR A 67 -31.38 1.58 -36.11
CA THR A 67 -30.17 1.54 -36.95
C THR A 67 -29.77 2.94 -37.46
N THR A 68 -28.51 3.03 -37.93
CA THR A 68 -27.92 3.95 -38.94
C THR A 68 -27.13 5.16 -38.44
N GLY A 69 -25.91 5.31 -38.98
CA GLY A 69 -25.22 6.61 -39.05
C GLY A 69 -23.70 6.59 -38.95
N MET A 70 -23.00 5.89 -39.84
CA MET A 70 -21.59 6.17 -40.14
C MET A 70 -21.50 7.50 -40.91
N PRO A 71 -20.44 8.30 -40.73
CA PRO A 71 -19.69 8.67 -41.91
C PRO A 71 -18.18 8.59 -41.73
N THR A 72 -17.55 8.13 -42.80
CA THR A 72 -16.13 8.27 -43.15
C THR A 72 -15.80 9.72 -43.52
N SER A 73 -14.61 10.19 -43.13
CA SER A 73 -13.88 11.22 -43.85
C SER A 73 -12.36 11.15 -43.60
N THR A 74 -11.66 10.62 -44.62
CA THR A 74 -10.41 11.10 -45.23
C THR A 74 -9.46 12.05 -44.46
N SER A 75 -8.27 11.51 -44.19
CA SER A 75 -6.91 11.99 -44.54
C SER A 75 -6.62 13.50 -44.65
N SER A 76 -5.61 13.95 -43.90
CA SER A 76 -4.57 14.82 -44.44
C SER A 76 -3.23 14.63 -43.73
N THR A 77 -2.23 14.33 -44.55
CA THR A 77 -0.78 14.28 -44.35
C THR A 77 -0.15 15.55 -43.76
N GLY A 78 0.89 15.37 -42.94
CA GLY A 78 1.84 16.41 -42.56
C GLY A 78 3.16 15.79 -42.11
N ALA A 79 4.07 15.56 -43.07
CA ALA A 79 5.43 15.09 -42.82
C ALA A 79 6.35 16.25 -42.36
N SER A 80 7.32 15.94 -41.49
CA SER A 80 8.58 16.68 -41.40
C SER A 80 9.72 15.70 -41.14
N SER A 81 10.69 15.78 -42.04
CA SER A 81 11.89 14.96 -42.19
C SER A 81 13.10 15.59 -41.48
N GLY A 82 13.97 14.75 -40.91
CA GLY A 82 15.33 15.10 -40.48
C GLY A 82 16.30 13.97 -40.83
N SER A 83 17.10 14.20 -41.88
CA SER A 83 18.06 13.29 -42.53
C SER A 83 19.37 13.08 -41.75
N GLY A 84 19.96 11.89 -41.84
CA GLY A 84 21.31 11.57 -41.36
C GLY A 84 21.91 10.29 -41.97
N THR A 85 22.25 10.35 -43.27
CA THR A 85 23.32 9.64 -44.02
C THR A 85 23.76 8.22 -43.64
N ALA A 86 23.50 7.29 -44.57
CA ALA A 86 24.07 5.94 -44.64
C ALA A 86 25.53 5.93 -45.17
N THR A 87 26.34 4.99 -44.67
CA THR A 87 27.50 4.45 -45.39
C THR A 87 27.34 2.93 -45.44
N ASP A 88 27.26 2.40 -46.66
CA ASP A 88 27.16 0.99 -47.02
C ASP A 88 28.55 0.33 -46.99
N THR A 89 28.66 -0.85 -46.39
CA THR A 89 29.44 -1.97 -46.94
C THR A 89 29.09 -3.28 -46.23
N GLY A 90 28.74 -4.30 -47.01
CA GLY A 90 29.10 -5.69 -46.71
C GLY A 90 27.92 -6.61 -46.41
N GLY A 91 27.56 -7.44 -47.40
CA GLY A 91 26.51 -8.44 -47.28
C GLY A 91 26.87 -9.59 -46.35
N GLU A 92 25.96 -9.86 -45.43
CA GLU A 92 25.64 -11.19 -44.91
C GLU A 92 24.14 -11.41 -45.17
N THR A 93 23.80 -12.63 -45.57
CA THR A 93 22.41 -13.07 -45.73
C THR A 93 21.75 -13.15 -44.35
N ASP A 94 21.26 -12.00 -43.90
CA ASP A 94 20.32 -11.87 -42.80
C ASP A 94 18.97 -12.40 -43.28
N THR A 95 18.56 -13.56 -42.76
CA THR A 95 17.15 -13.98 -42.79
C THR A 95 16.38 -13.08 -41.84
N GLY A 96 16.19 -11.84 -42.26
CA GLY A 96 15.66 -10.76 -41.45
C GLY A 96 14.25 -11.05 -40.99
N MET A 97 14.10 -11.25 -39.69
CA MET A 97 12.85 -10.99 -38.98
C MET A 97 12.62 -9.48 -39.02
N MET A 98 11.95 -8.98 -40.06
CA MET A 98 11.58 -7.56 -40.18
C MET A 98 10.46 -7.21 -39.19
N GLY A 99 10.82 -7.13 -37.91
CA GLY A 99 10.00 -6.69 -36.79
C GLY A 99 10.90 -6.43 -35.60
N GLY A 100 10.54 -5.50 -34.71
CA GLY A 100 11.24 -5.35 -33.43
C GLY A 100 11.21 -6.65 -32.60
N PRO A 101 11.88 -6.69 -31.43
CA PRO A 101 11.78 -7.85 -30.56
C PRO A 101 10.30 -8.17 -30.26
N PRO A 102 9.92 -9.46 -30.11
CA PRO A 102 8.55 -9.82 -29.82
C PRO A 102 8.03 -9.11 -28.56
N THR A 103 6.72 -8.86 -28.52
CA THR A 103 6.08 -8.22 -27.38
C THR A 103 5.69 -9.25 -26.34
N VAL A 104 5.96 -8.97 -25.05
CA VAL A 104 5.53 -9.83 -23.93
C VAL A 104 4.45 -9.12 -23.14
N LEU A 105 3.31 -9.78 -22.97
CA LEU A 105 2.19 -9.35 -22.15
C LEU A 105 2.26 -10.05 -20.79
N LEU A 106 2.45 -9.28 -19.72
CA LEU A 106 2.49 -9.78 -18.35
C LEU A 106 1.16 -9.46 -17.63
N PRO A 107 0.77 -10.25 -16.63
CA PRO A 107 -0.36 -9.90 -15.76
C PRO A 107 -0.14 -8.54 -15.12
N LYS A 108 -1.21 -7.74 -15.03
CA LYS A 108 -1.20 -6.49 -14.28
C LYS A 108 -1.04 -6.81 -12.79
N THR A 109 0.00 -6.24 -12.16
CA THR A 109 0.32 -6.46 -10.74
C THR A 109 -0.05 -5.30 -9.84
N GLY A 110 -0.15 -4.08 -10.36
CA GLY A 110 -0.56 -2.93 -9.55
C GLY A 110 -1.10 -1.75 -10.36
N LEU A 111 -1.66 -0.79 -9.63
CA LEU A 111 -2.18 0.47 -10.17
C LEU A 111 -1.10 1.36 -10.77
N VAL A 112 -1.51 2.19 -11.73
CA VAL A 112 -0.68 3.23 -12.36
C VAL A 112 -1.28 4.61 -12.17
N ALA A 113 -0.53 5.66 -12.53
CA ALA A 113 -0.94 7.06 -12.33
C ALA A 113 -2.26 7.40 -13.03
N GLU A 114 -2.52 6.82 -14.21
CA GLU A 114 -3.74 7.02 -14.99
C GLU A 114 -5.00 6.46 -14.32
N GLU A 115 -4.83 5.57 -13.34
CA GLU A 115 -5.91 4.87 -12.63
C GLU A 115 -6.15 5.44 -11.23
N LEU A 116 -5.45 6.50 -10.84
CA LEU A 116 -5.57 7.13 -9.53
C LEU A 116 -6.27 8.49 -9.64
N GLY A 117 -7.39 8.63 -8.94
CA GLY A 117 -8.07 9.90 -8.73
C GLY A 117 -7.47 10.66 -7.56
N VAL A 118 -7.28 11.97 -7.68
CA VAL A 118 -6.77 12.85 -6.61
C VAL A 118 -7.88 13.77 -6.16
N ILE A 119 -8.30 13.61 -4.90
CA ILE A 119 -9.40 14.38 -4.30
C ILE A 119 -8.81 15.47 -3.43
N VAL A 120 -9.23 16.71 -3.70
CA VAL A 120 -8.68 17.93 -3.12
C VAL A 120 -9.77 18.66 -2.33
N ASN A 121 -9.49 19.04 -1.08
CA ASN A 121 -10.34 19.98 -0.35
C ASN A 121 -9.82 21.41 -0.54
N THR A 122 -10.54 22.23 -1.30
CA THR A 122 -10.13 23.63 -1.58
C THR A 122 -10.23 24.55 -0.37
N ASP A 123 -10.93 24.13 0.69
CA ASP A 123 -11.00 24.88 1.96
C ASP A 123 -9.75 24.63 2.84
N ASP A 124 -8.89 23.67 2.46
CA ASP A 124 -7.61 23.37 3.11
C ASP A 124 -6.44 23.69 2.16
N PRO A 125 -5.71 24.80 2.37
CA PRO A 125 -4.55 25.14 1.55
C PRO A 125 -3.47 24.06 1.51
N LEU A 126 -3.29 23.28 2.58
CA LEU A 126 -2.35 22.16 2.59
C LEU A 126 -2.83 21.06 1.63
N SER A 127 -4.14 20.79 1.59
CA SER A 127 -4.72 19.80 0.67
C SER A 127 -4.48 20.16 -0.80
N VAL A 128 -4.58 21.44 -1.14
CA VAL A 128 -4.25 21.94 -2.48
C VAL A 128 -2.77 21.74 -2.79
N ALA A 129 -1.87 22.15 -1.90
CA ALA A 129 -0.43 22.02 -2.08
C ALA A 129 0.01 20.55 -2.24
N ILE A 130 -0.56 19.64 -1.43
CA ILE A 130 -0.30 18.21 -1.52
C ILE A 130 -0.76 17.66 -2.87
N ALA A 131 -1.96 18.03 -3.33
CA ALA A 131 -2.49 17.55 -4.61
C ALA A 131 -1.61 17.98 -5.78
N ASP A 132 -1.27 19.27 -5.83
CA ASP A 132 -0.49 19.83 -6.94
C ASP A 132 0.90 19.17 -7.00
N TYR A 133 1.58 19.03 -5.86
CA TYR A 133 2.88 18.35 -5.78
C TYR A 133 2.78 16.87 -6.14
N TYR A 134 1.77 16.18 -5.62
CA TYR A 134 1.61 14.74 -5.84
C TYR A 134 1.33 14.40 -7.29
N MET A 135 0.44 15.18 -7.93
CA MET A 135 0.12 14.99 -9.34
C MET A 135 1.32 15.27 -10.24
N GLU A 136 2.13 16.28 -9.92
CA GLU A 136 3.40 16.52 -10.62
C GLU A 136 4.38 15.37 -10.41
N ALA A 137 4.62 14.94 -9.18
CA ALA A 137 5.59 13.89 -8.87
C ALA A 137 5.23 12.54 -9.52
N ARG A 138 3.94 12.18 -9.55
CA ARG A 138 3.43 10.92 -10.11
C ARG A 138 2.98 11.02 -11.58
N GLN A 139 3.01 12.19 -12.18
CA GLN A 139 2.49 12.45 -13.54
C GLN A 139 1.02 12.00 -13.69
N ILE A 140 0.20 12.26 -12.66
CA ILE A 140 -1.22 11.89 -12.66
C ILE A 140 -1.96 12.79 -13.66
N PRO A 141 -2.81 12.23 -14.56
CA PRO A 141 -3.56 13.02 -15.52
C PRO A 141 -4.40 14.11 -14.85
N ALA A 142 -4.43 15.31 -15.45
CA ALA A 142 -5.19 16.44 -14.93
C ALA A 142 -6.70 16.15 -14.80
N GLU A 143 -7.24 15.28 -15.66
CA GLU A 143 -8.64 14.82 -15.64
C GLU A 143 -8.98 13.94 -14.43
N ASN A 144 -7.98 13.42 -13.72
CA ASN A 144 -8.16 12.63 -12.51
C ASN A 144 -8.25 13.48 -11.23
N ARG A 145 -8.17 14.82 -11.33
CA ARG A 145 -8.28 15.74 -10.19
C ARG A 145 -9.74 16.12 -9.95
N VAL A 146 -10.21 15.96 -8.72
CA VAL A 146 -11.53 16.43 -8.29
C VAL A 146 -11.38 17.37 -7.11
N GLU A 147 -11.86 18.59 -7.29
CA GLU A 147 -11.91 19.61 -6.24
C GLU A 147 -13.26 19.57 -5.53
N LEU A 148 -13.22 19.59 -4.20
CA LEU A 148 -14.38 19.67 -3.32
C LEU A 148 -14.16 20.82 -2.33
N SER A 149 -15.24 21.39 -1.80
CA SER A 149 -15.20 22.41 -0.75
C SER A 149 -16.03 21.96 0.44
N PHE A 150 -15.39 21.74 1.58
CA PHE A 150 -16.06 21.36 2.83
C PHE A 150 -15.23 21.70 4.07
N PRO A 151 -15.89 21.85 5.24
CA PRO A 151 -15.21 22.18 6.49
C PRO A 151 -14.12 21.18 6.88
N THR A 152 -13.03 21.68 7.46
CA THR A 152 -11.90 20.88 7.98
C THR A 152 -12.14 20.32 9.39
N ASP A 153 -13.40 20.20 9.79
CA ASP A 153 -13.78 19.56 11.06
C ASP A 153 -13.28 18.11 11.10
N VAL A 154 -13.12 17.57 12.30
CA VAL A 154 -12.59 16.21 12.48
C VAL A 154 -13.52 15.12 11.91
N VAL A 155 -14.84 15.35 11.98
CA VAL A 155 -15.87 14.39 11.58
C VAL A 155 -16.85 15.07 10.64
N LEU A 156 -17.00 14.54 9.42
CA LEU A 156 -18.13 14.87 8.56
C LEU A 156 -19.36 14.08 8.97
N THR A 157 -20.53 14.70 8.88
CA THR A 157 -21.78 13.95 9.01
C THR A 157 -22.08 13.19 7.71
N PRO A 158 -22.82 12.08 7.75
CA PRO A 158 -23.25 11.36 6.55
C PRO A 158 -24.01 12.26 5.56
N GLU A 159 -24.79 13.21 6.05
CA GLU A 159 -25.57 14.14 5.23
C GLU A 159 -24.69 15.13 4.47
N LEU A 160 -23.59 15.59 5.06
CA LEU A 160 -22.60 16.42 4.39
C LEU A 160 -21.73 15.61 3.43
N PHE A 161 -21.45 14.34 3.76
CA PHE A 161 -20.60 13.47 2.94
C PHE A 161 -21.28 12.97 1.67
N ALA A 162 -22.56 12.60 1.73
CA ALA A 162 -23.29 12.02 0.61
C ALA A 162 -23.18 12.84 -0.71
N PRO A 163 -23.40 14.16 -0.73
CA PRO A 163 -23.21 14.95 -1.95
C PRO A 163 -21.76 14.99 -2.43
N LEU A 164 -20.77 15.06 -1.54
CA LEU A 164 -19.35 15.04 -1.90
C LEU A 164 -18.97 13.74 -2.61
N LYS A 165 -19.46 12.60 -2.10
CA LYS A 165 -19.23 11.30 -2.73
C LYS A 165 -19.85 11.23 -4.12
N ALA A 166 -21.08 11.71 -4.28
CA ALA A 166 -21.76 11.73 -5.57
C ALA A 166 -21.03 12.61 -6.60
N GLU A 167 -20.46 13.75 -6.16
CA GLU A 167 -19.66 14.62 -7.01
C GLU A 167 -18.37 13.94 -7.48
N VAL A 168 -17.63 13.29 -6.57
CA VAL A 168 -16.45 12.49 -6.92
C VAL A 168 -16.78 11.38 -7.91
N ASP A 169 -17.86 10.63 -7.67
CA ASP A 169 -18.26 9.53 -8.55
C ASP A 169 -18.66 9.99 -9.94
N ALA A 170 -19.26 11.18 -10.06
CA ALA A 170 -19.69 11.75 -11.33
C ALA A 170 -18.55 12.43 -12.11
N ALA A 171 -17.53 12.94 -11.41
CA ALA A 171 -16.42 13.67 -12.02
C ALA A 171 -15.31 12.75 -12.55
N LEU A 172 -15.07 11.62 -11.89
CA LEU A 172 -13.95 10.73 -12.23
C LEU A 172 -14.23 9.89 -13.48
N PRO A 173 -13.25 9.73 -14.39
CA PRO A 173 -13.33 8.77 -15.48
C PRO A 173 -13.50 7.32 -15.01
N ASP A 174 -14.10 6.46 -15.84
CA ASP A 174 -14.26 5.03 -15.57
C ASP A 174 -12.91 4.28 -15.45
N THR A 175 -11.83 4.86 -15.96
CA THR A 175 -10.47 4.33 -15.83
C THR A 175 -9.95 4.40 -14.39
N VAL A 176 -10.48 5.30 -13.56
CA VAL A 176 -10.00 5.50 -12.18
C VAL A 176 -10.44 4.37 -11.27
N GLN A 177 -9.46 3.64 -10.75
CA GLN A 177 -9.61 2.47 -9.91
C GLN A 177 -9.43 2.75 -8.42
N ALA A 178 -8.74 3.83 -8.04
CA ALA A 178 -8.45 4.16 -6.64
C ALA A 178 -8.42 5.67 -6.40
N LEU A 179 -8.39 6.07 -5.12
CA LEU A 179 -8.42 7.48 -4.70
C LEU A 179 -7.27 7.84 -3.75
N ALA A 180 -6.58 8.94 -4.05
CA ALA A 180 -5.71 9.65 -3.13
C ALA A 180 -6.49 10.82 -2.52
N LEU A 181 -6.63 10.86 -1.20
CA LEU A 181 -7.20 11.99 -0.47
C LEU A 181 -6.06 12.87 0.03
N THR A 182 -6.07 14.17 -0.25
CA THR A 182 -4.89 15.03 0.02
C THR A 182 -4.98 15.84 1.31
N TRP A 183 -5.91 15.53 2.23
CA TRP A 183 -6.07 16.24 3.50
C TRP A 183 -5.97 15.30 4.71
N THR A 184 -5.60 15.84 5.88
CA THR A 184 -5.53 15.05 7.13
C THR A 184 -6.84 15.05 7.91
N THR A 185 -7.57 16.17 7.91
CA THR A 185 -8.87 16.32 8.59
C THR A 185 -9.90 16.86 7.61
N PRO A 186 -11.13 16.31 7.55
CA PRO A 186 -11.71 15.21 8.32
C PRO A 186 -11.09 13.84 8.04
N TYR A 187 -10.90 13.03 9.09
CA TYR A 187 -10.51 11.62 8.97
C TYR A 187 -11.69 10.64 9.16
N ARG A 188 -12.90 11.16 9.38
CA ARG A 188 -14.13 10.37 9.62
C ARG A 188 -15.35 10.90 8.87
N VAL A 189 -16.23 9.97 8.53
CA VAL A 189 -17.64 10.22 8.18
C VAL A 189 -18.50 9.46 9.18
N GLY A 190 -19.12 10.18 10.11
CA GLY A 190 -19.85 9.57 11.22
C GLY A 190 -18.99 8.54 11.97
N CYS A 191 -19.32 7.26 11.82
CA CYS A 191 -18.61 6.13 12.44
C CYS A 191 -17.55 5.45 11.55
N MET A 192 -17.53 5.73 10.25
CA MET A 192 -16.52 5.19 9.33
C MET A 192 -15.30 6.09 9.24
N SER A 193 -14.15 5.54 8.86
CA SER A 193 -13.03 6.35 8.38
C SER A 193 -13.41 7.03 7.06
N ILE A 194 -12.76 8.17 6.78
CA ILE A 194 -12.99 8.91 5.53
C ILE A 194 -12.59 8.06 4.31
N THR A 195 -11.48 7.34 4.37
CA THR A 195 -11.03 6.45 3.28
C THR A 195 -12.02 5.32 3.03
N SER A 196 -12.56 4.70 4.08
CA SER A 196 -13.54 3.62 3.91
C SER A 196 -14.90 4.13 3.45
N ALA A 197 -15.30 5.34 3.86
CA ALA A 197 -16.53 5.97 3.38
C ALA A 197 -16.43 6.31 1.88
N PHE A 198 -15.28 6.80 1.40
CA PHE A 198 -15.05 7.01 -0.03
C PHE A 198 -14.97 5.69 -0.80
N ALA A 199 -14.30 4.66 -0.27
CA ALA A 199 -14.14 3.41 -1.02
C ALA A 199 -15.41 2.56 -1.10
N LEU A 200 -16.19 2.50 -0.01
CA LEU A 200 -17.32 1.56 0.14
C LEU A 200 -18.69 2.26 0.12
N GLY A 201 -18.71 3.59 0.14
CA GLY A 201 -19.90 4.36 0.49
C GLY A 201 -20.16 4.33 2.01
N PHE A 202 -20.66 5.43 2.56
CA PHE A 202 -21.05 5.45 3.97
C PHE A 202 -22.23 4.49 4.22
N ASP A 203 -22.04 3.51 5.10
CA ASP A 203 -23.06 2.56 5.50
C ASP A 203 -22.78 2.07 6.94
N THR A 204 -23.79 2.11 7.79
CA THR A 204 -23.67 1.70 9.21
C THR A 204 -23.31 0.23 9.41
N LYS A 205 -23.44 -0.64 8.41
CA LYS A 205 -22.95 -2.04 8.50
C LYS A 205 -21.43 -2.13 8.67
N TYR A 206 -20.72 -1.08 8.28
CA TYR A 206 -19.27 -0.95 8.46
C TYR A 206 -18.88 -0.33 9.81
N CYS A 207 -19.86 -0.08 10.68
CA CYS A 207 -19.68 0.50 12.00
C CYS A 207 -20.17 -0.44 13.10
N ALA A 208 -19.56 -0.34 14.28
CA ALA A 208 -19.96 -1.09 15.46
C ALA A 208 -19.92 -0.21 16.72
N THR A 209 -21.03 -0.15 17.47
CA THR A 209 -21.06 0.47 18.80
C THR A 209 -21.98 -0.35 19.74
N PRO A 210 -21.47 -0.88 20.87
CA PRO A 210 -20.05 -0.94 21.26
C PRO A 210 -19.23 -1.74 20.24
N CYS A 211 -17.91 -1.74 20.38
CA CYS A 211 -17.00 -2.46 19.50
C CYS A 211 -17.46 -3.91 19.25
N ASN A 212 -17.66 -4.26 17.98
CA ASN A 212 -18.16 -5.56 17.50
C ASN A 212 -17.62 -5.82 16.09
N PRO A 213 -17.84 -7.03 15.53
CA PRO A 213 -17.65 -7.28 14.11
C PRO A 213 -18.37 -6.27 13.21
N THR A 214 -17.75 -5.93 12.08
CA THR A 214 -18.33 -5.09 11.02
C THR A 214 -18.32 -5.83 9.69
N ALA A 215 -19.00 -5.31 8.67
CA ALA A 215 -19.06 -5.96 7.37
C ALA A 215 -17.68 -6.04 6.70
N PRO A 216 -17.34 -7.17 6.06
CA PRO A 216 -16.06 -7.31 5.37
C PRO A 216 -16.00 -6.54 4.05
N SER A 217 -14.78 -6.25 3.61
CA SER A 217 -14.51 -5.76 2.26
C SER A 217 -14.37 -6.94 1.28
N GLY A 218 -15.02 -6.84 0.12
CA GLY A 218 -14.84 -7.79 -0.98
C GLY A 218 -13.44 -7.78 -1.60
N PHE A 219 -12.59 -6.82 -1.22
CA PHE A 219 -11.22 -6.72 -1.71
C PHE A 219 -10.21 -7.50 -0.86
N TYR A 220 -10.56 -7.89 0.37
CA TYR A 220 -9.66 -8.63 1.24
C TYR A 220 -9.22 -9.95 0.58
N GLY A 221 -7.90 -10.14 0.45
CA GLY A 221 -7.31 -11.32 -0.18
C GLY A 221 -7.64 -11.51 -1.67
N SER A 222 -8.21 -10.51 -2.33
CA SER A 222 -8.65 -10.62 -3.73
C SER A 222 -7.51 -10.42 -4.72
N GLU A 223 -7.51 -11.22 -5.79
CA GLU A 223 -6.58 -11.13 -6.91
C GLU A 223 -7.05 -10.15 -8.00
N VAL A 224 -8.17 -9.44 -7.77
CA VAL A 224 -8.65 -8.38 -8.66
C VAL A 224 -7.58 -7.30 -8.83
N ALA A 225 -7.33 -6.94 -10.09
CA ALA A 225 -6.38 -5.91 -10.50
C ALA A 225 -7.05 -4.57 -10.86
N LEU A 226 -8.37 -4.57 -11.11
CA LEU A 226 -9.18 -3.38 -11.42
C LEU A 226 -10.34 -3.29 -10.42
N PRO A 227 -10.09 -2.81 -9.18
CA PRO A 227 -11.08 -2.86 -8.10
C PRO A 227 -12.38 -2.11 -8.40
N TYR A 228 -12.36 -1.03 -9.17
CA TYR A 228 -13.59 -0.32 -9.52
C TYR A 228 -14.37 -1.05 -10.61
N SER A 229 -13.68 -1.45 -11.68
CA SER A 229 -14.31 -2.14 -12.80
C SER A 229 -14.91 -3.50 -12.40
N ASP A 230 -14.22 -4.23 -11.51
CA ASP A 230 -14.60 -5.61 -11.19
C ASP A 230 -15.40 -5.73 -9.87
N LEU A 231 -15.19 -4.82 -8.90
CA LEU A 231 -15.84 -4.87 -7.59
C LEU A 231 -16.70 -3.64 -7.28
N GLY A 232 -16.67 -2.59 -8.12
CA GLY A 232 -17.41 -1.35 -7.90
C GLY A 232 -16.89 -0.49 -6.75
N ILE A 233 -15.66 -0.73 -6.28
CA ILE A 233 -15.04 0.03 -5.19
C ILE A 233 -13.82 0.79 -5.69
N ARG A 234 -13.55 1.97 -5.13
CA ARG A 234 -12.28 2.68 -5.34
C ARG A 234 -11.51 2.72 -4.03
N PRO A 235 -10.57 1.80 -3.77
CA PRO A 235 -9.72 1.84 -2.58
C PRO A 235 -9.17 3.26 -2.39
N ALA A 236 -9.25 3.78 -1.18
CA ALA A 236 -8.82 5.15 -0.89
C ALA A 236 -7.72 5.17 0.16
N MET A 237 -6.74 6.06 -0.02
CA MET A 237 -5.67 6.30 0.94
C MET A 237 -5.42 7.80 1.08
N THR A 238 -5.19 8.24 2.31
CA THR A 238 -4.92 9.64 2.61
C THR A 238 -3.42 9.92 2.61
N ILE A 239 -2.97 10.91 1.87
CA ILE A 239 -1.61 11.47 1.97
C ILE A 239 -1.57 12.37 3.22
N ALA A 240 -1.47 11.73 4.40
CA ALA A 240 -1.60 12.41 5.68
C ALA A 240 -0.30 13.13 6.08
N ALA A 241 -0.39 14.43 6.31
CA ALA A 241 0.72 15.28 6.74
C ALA A 241 0.23 16.44 7.62
N VAL A 242 1.14 17.06 8.39
CA VAL A 242 0.85 18.27 9.20
C VAL A 242 1.51 19.54 8.66
N SER A 243 2.29 19.41 7.58
CA SER A 243 2.98 20.50 6.89
C SER A 243 3.22 20.10 5.43
N GLU A 244 3.52 21.08 4.57
CA GLU A 244 3.96 20.81 3.19
C GLU A 244 5.26 20.00 3.15
N GLU A 245 6.20 20.30 4.05
CA GLU A 245 7.49 19.59 4.15
C GLU A 245 7.28 18.09 4.46
N ASP A 246 6.43 17.77 5.45
CA ASP A 246 6.11 16.38 5.79
C ASP A 246 5.45 15.66 4.61
N ALA A 247 4.56 16.36 3.88
CA ALA A 247 3.84 15.79 2.76
C ALA A 247 4.74 15.52 1.56
N PHE A 248 5.57 16.50 1.18
CA PHE A 248 6.48 16.37 0.04
C PHE A 248 7.54 15.31 0.32
N ALA A 249 8.06 15.24 1.55
CA ALA A 249 8.96 14.17 1.96
C ALA A 249 8.31 12.78 1.88
N LEU A 250 7.03 12.65 2.27
CA LEU A 250 6.28 11.40 2.12
C LEU A 250 6.11 11.02 0.65
N ILE A 251 5.76 11.98 -0.21
CA ILE A 251 5.57 11.78 -1.65
C ILE A 251 6.87 11.37 -2.33
N ASP A 252 7.95 12.11 -2.10
CA ASP A 252 9.28 11.85 -2.65
C ASP A 252 9.77 10.46 -2.25
N ARG A 253 9.54 10.07 -0.99
CA ARG A 253 9.87 8.74 -0.48
C ARG A 253 9.08 7.64 -1.17
N GLY A 254 7.80 7.86 -1.46
CA GLY A 254 6.98 6.91 -2.20
C GLY A 254 7.47 6.73 -3.63
N VAL A 255 7.73 7.84 -4.35
CA VAL A 255 8.30 7.82 -5.71
C VAL A 255 9.66 7.15 -5.74
N ALA A 256 10.52 7.45 -4.78
CA ALA A 256 11.86 6.86 -4.68
C ALA A 256 11.85 5.35 -4.36
N SER A 257 10.70 4.79 -4.00
CA SER A 257 10.58 3.36 -3.70
C SER A 257 10.41 2.50 -4.94
N ASP A 258 9.89 3.05 -6.04
CA ASP A 258 9.41 2.27 -7.17
C ASP A 258 10.51 1.41 -7.80
N ASP A 259 10.17 0.13 -7.98
CA ASP A 259 10.99 -0.84 -8.73
C ASP A 259 12.45 -0.95 -8.21
N THR A 260 12.67 -0.63 -6.94
CA THR A 260 14.00 -0.61 -6.31
C THR A 260 14.46 -1.96 -5.78
N PHE A 261 13.54 -2.91 -5.57
CA PHE A 261 13.82 -4.20 -4.92
C PHE A 261 14.67 -4.03 -3.66
N PRO A 262 14.18 -3.26 -2.67
CA PRO A 262 15.01 -2.76 -1.60
C PRO A 262 15.54 -3.91 -0.74
N VAL A 263 16.82 -3.82 -0.37
CA VAL A 263 17.41 -4.65 0.68
C VAL A 263 17.12 -4.00 2.02
N GLY A 264 16.47 -4.72 2.91
CA GLY A 264 16.11 -4.24 4.24
C GLY A 264 15.50 -5.34 5.10
N ASP A 265 15.28 -5.02 6.36
CA ASP A 265 14.83 -5.97 7.37
C ASP A 265 13.39 -5.69 7.80
N GLY A 266 12.62 -6.75 8.02
CA GLY A 266 11.30 -6.66 8.61
C GLY A 266 11.32 -7.08 10.08
N TYR A 267 10.57 -6.36 10.91
CA TYR A 267 10.46 -6.61 12.34
C TYR A 267 9.01 -6.81 12.75
N PHE A 268 8.74 -8.00 13.28
CA PHE A 268 7.47 -8.35 13.89
C PHE A 268 7.64 -8.45 15.39
N VAL A 269 7.11 -7.47 16.12
CA VAL A 269 7.35 -7.32 17.56
C VAL A 269 6.10 -7.72 18.35
N ARG A 270 6.22 -8.79 19.14
CA ARG A 270 5.24 -9.16 20.17
C ARG A 270 5.65 -8.53 21.48
N THR A 271 4.79 -7.70 22.07
CA THR A 271 5.12 -6.91 23.25
C THR A 271 4.57 -7.53 24.53
N THR A 272 4.88 -6.92 25.67
CA THR A 272 4.23 -7.22 26.95
C THR A 272 2.73 -6.90 26.96
N ASP A 273 2.24 -6.06 26.04
CA ASP A 273 0.82 -5.77 25.88
C ASP A 273 0.15 -6.91 25.11
N GLN A 274 -0.36 -7.89 25.85
CA GLN A 274 -1.01 -9.08 25.29
C GLN A 274 -2.28 -8.73 24.49
N ALA A 275 -3.03 -7.71 24.94
CA ALA A 275 -4.28 -7.32 24.29
C ALA A 275 -4.02 -6.70 22.91
N ARG A 276 -2.90 -5.97 22.74
CA ARG A 276 -2.50 -5.39 21.45
C ARG A 276 -1.63 -6.30 20.59
N SER A 277 -1.10 -7.37 21.17
CA SER A 277 -0.22 -8.30 20.44
C SER A 277 -0.94 -9.46 19.77
N VAL A 278 -2.27 -9.44 19.65
CA VAL A 278 -3.07 -10.58 19.13
C VAL A 278 -2.74 -11.02 17.69
N ARG A 279 -2.03 -10.19 16.91
CA ARG A 279 -1.54 -10.50 15.55
C ARG A 279 -0.29 -11.39 15.51
N TRP A 280 0.35 -11.66 16.66
CA TRP A 280 1.61 -12.41 16.70
C TRP A 280 1.59 -13.78 15.97
N PRO A 281 0.48 -14.57 15.91
CA PRO A 281 0.48 -15.81 15.14
C PRO A 281 0.64 -15.58 13.64
N ASP A 282 0.06 -14.49 13.13
CA ASP A 282 0.14 -14.11 11.72
C ASP A 282 1.55 -13.68 11.35
N PHE A 283 2.25 -13.02 12.27
CA PHE A 283 3.66 -12.67 12.12
C PHE A 283 4.53 -13.91 11.90
N LEU A 284 4.35 -14.96 12.71
CA LEU A 284 5.11 -16.20 12.55
C LEU A 284 4.81 -16.91 11.24
N THR A 285 3.55 -16.90 10.80
CA THR A 285 3.18 -17.50 9.50
C THR A 285 3.78 -16.72 8.35
N THR A 286 3.85 -15.38 8.47
CA THR A 286 4.47 -14.52 7.46
C THR A 286 5.97 -14.77 7.37
N ILE A 287 6.67 -14.88 8.50
CA ILE A 287 8.10 -15.24 8.54
C ILE A 287 8.33 -16.58 7.84
N ALA A 288 7.55 -17.61 8.18
CA ALA A 288 7.71 -18.93 7.57
C ALA A 288 7.49 -18.93 6.05
N ALA A 289 6.65 -18.03 5.53
CA ALA A 289 6.39 -17.92 4.09
C ALA A 289 7.55 -17.28 3.29
N PHE A 290 8.48 -16.59 3.97
CA PHE A 290 9.65 -15.94 3.38
C PHE A 290 10.99 -16.51 3.92
N ASP A 291 10.95 -17.53 4.78
CA ASP A 291 12.13 -18.19 5.36
C ASP A 291 12.78 -19.17 4.37
N HIS A 292 13.31 -18.60 3.30
CA HIS A 292 14.02 -19.32 2.24
C HIS A 292 15.05 -18.37 1.58
N PRO A 293 16.03 -18.90 0.82
CA PRO A 293 16.93 -18.05 0.04
C PRO A 293 16.15 -17.10 -0.86
N GLU A 294 16.60 -15.85 -0.97
CA GLU A 294 15.96 -14.78 -1.78
C GLU A 294 14.58 -14.31 -1.26
N GLY A 295 14.10 -14.86 -0.15
CA GLY A 295 12.96 -14.31 0.59
C GLY A 295 13.30 -13.04 1.37
N LEU A 296 12.27 -12.39 1.91
CA LEU A 296 12.43 -11.22 2.76
C LEU A 296 13.11 -11.58 4.09
N ASN A 297 14.04 -10.74 4.57
CA ASN A 297 14.66 -10.95 5.88
C ASN A 297 13.72 -10.46 7.00
N LEU A 298 13.01 -11.39 7.65
CA LEU A 298 11.98 -11.08 8.64
C LEU A 298 12.36 -11.61 10.03
N SER A 299 12.40 -10.73 11.01
CA SER A 299 12.76 -11.02 12.41
C SER A 299 11.54 -10.98 13.33
N TYR A 300 11.42 -12.01 14.18
CA TYR A 300 10.44 -12.03 15.27
C TYR A 300 11.10 -11.60 16.59
N VAL A 301 10.58 -10.54 17.21
CA VAL A 301 11.03 -10.06 18.52
C VAL A 301 9.93 -10.34 19.54
N ASP A 302 10.14 -11.34 20.40
CA ASP A 302 9.17 -11.71 21.45
C ASP A 302 9.55 -11.15 22.81
N ASN A 303 8.75 -10.19 23.29
CA ASN A 303 8.81 -9.66 24.64
C ASN A 303 7.54 -9.91 25.45
N SER A 304 6.76 -10.94 25.11
CA SER A 304 5.56 -11.30 25.88
C SER A 304 5.89 -11.70 27.33
N GLY A 305 7.11 -12.18 27.58
CA GLY A 305 7.63 -12.49 28.92
C GLY A 305 8.23 -11.32 29.69
N GLY A 306 8.36 -10.14 29.07
CA GLY A 306 8.84 -8.90 29.72
C GLY A 306 10.33 -8.86 30.10
N MET A 307 11.14 -9.76 29.55
CA MET A 307 12.59 -9.79 29.80
C MET A 307 13.43 -9.11 28.70
N GLY A 308 12.79 -8.73 27.60
CA GLY A 308 13.39 -8.04 26.45
C GLY A 308 12.80 -6.65 26.24
N SER A 309 12.85 -6.17 24.99
CA SER A 309 12.34 -4.85 24.59
C SER A 309 10.97 -4.94 23.91
N ASN A 310 10.10 -3.97 24.19
CA ASN A 310 8.81 -3.81 23.50
C ASN A 310 8.93 -3.13 22.14
N VAL A 311 10.12 -2.64 21.79
CA VAL A 311 10.41 -1.89 20.58
C VAL A 311 11.77 -2.30 20.01
N ILE A 312 11.96 -2.13 18.71
CA ILE A 312 13.29 -1.96 18.12
C ILE A 312 13.72 -0.48 18.27
N ALA A 313 15.01 -0.24 18.20
CA ALA A 313 15.61 1.10 18.30
C ALA A 313 16.98 1.07 17.63
N ASP A 314 17.44 2.23 17.18
CA ASP A 314 18.76 2.43 16.55
C ASP A 314 18.98 1.45 15.38
N THR A 315 17.91 1.16 14.64
CA THR A 315 17.87 0.15 13.59
C THR A 315 17.75 0.81 12.22
N ASP A 316 18.71 0.53 11.34
CA ASP A 316 18.73 1.03 9.97
C ASP A 316 18.11 0.03 8.99
N GLY A 317 17.62 0.54 7.85
CA GLY A 317 17.20 -0.31 6.74
C GLY A 317 15.88 -1.04 6.98
N ILE A 318 14.99 -0.47 7.80
CA ILE A 318 13.69 -1.09 8.10
C ILE A 318 12.78 -1.02 6.89
N LEU A 319 12.28 -2.19 6.48
CA LEU A 319 11.32 -2.36 5.40
C LEU A 319 9.91 -2.64 5.93
N PHE A 320 9.80 -3.37 7.05
CA PHE A 320 8.54 -3.66 7.72
C PHE A 320 8.66 -3.48 9.23
N TYR A 321 7.71 -2.82 9.87
CA TYR A 321 7.62 -2.81 11.34
C TYR A 321 6.17 -2.92 11.80
N PHE A 322 5.78 -4.11 12.26
CA PHE A 322 4.45 -4.36 12.81
C PHE A 322 4.53 -4.77 14.28
N THR A 323 3.73 -4.10 15.11
CA THR A 323 3.75 -4.28 16.57
C THR A 323 2.38 -4.08 17.21
N GLY A 324 2.32 -4.09 18.54
CA GLY A 324 1.13 -3.79 19.34
C GLY A 324 1.50 -3.09 20.65
N LEU A 325 1.30 -1.77 20.70
CA LEU A 325 1.44 -0.91 21.89
C LEU A 325 0.50 0.28 21.79
N ALA A 326 0.14 0.88 22.94
CA ALA A 326 -0.58 2.16 22.95
C ALA A 326 0.25 3.32 22.38
N SER A 327 1.57 3.26 22.54
CA SER A 327 2.53 4.17 21.95
C SER A 327 3.83 3.41 21.70
N VAL A 328 4.37 3.51 20.50
CA VAL A 328 5.66 2.90 20.16
C VAL A 328 6.74 3.96 20.36
N GLY A 329 7.63 3.76 21.33
CA GLY A 329 8.76 4.65 21.55
C GLY A 329 9.93 4.35 20.62
N GLN A 330 10.89 5.27 20.54
CA GLN A 330 12.17 5.12 19.80
C GLN A 330 12.05 4.96 18.28
N ILE A 331 10.85 5.10 17.70
CA ILE A 331 10.68 5.06 16.24
C ILE A 331 11.46 6.16 15.51
N ASP A 332 11.83 7.23 16.21
CA ASP A 332 12.63 8.36 15.73
C ASP A 332 14.14 8.08 15.72
N THR A 333 14.59 6.98 16.32
CA THR A 333 15.99 6.54 16.25
C THR A 333 16.22 5.50 15.17
N ASP A 334 15.15 5.05 14.51
CA ASP A 334 15.18 4.08 13.42
C ASP A 334 15.22 4.75 12.04
N THR A 335 15.79 4.06 11.05
CA THR A 335 15.81 4.50 9.64
C THR A 335 15.04 3.53 8.76
N TYR A 336 14.10 4.05 7.97
CA TYR A 336 13.22 3.27 7.08
C TYR A 336 13.64 3.46 5.63
N VAL A 337 13.61 2.38 4.85
CA VAL A 337 13.86 2.47 3.40
C VAL A 337 12.65 3.04 2.65
N PRO A 338 12.84 3.72 1.50
CA PRO A 338 11.74 4.05 0.60
C PRO A 338 10.86 2.82 0.32
N GLY A 339 9.54 2.98 0.46
CA GLY A 339 8.58 1.89 0.31
C GLY A 339 8.29 1.10 1.59
N ALA A 340 9.01 1.36 2.69
CA ALA A 340 8.76 0.69 3.96
C ALA A 340 7.36 0.95 4.50
N VAL A 341 6.77 -0.05 5.16
CA VAL A 341 5.46 0.08 5.80
C VAL A 341 5.53 -0.31 7.26
N ALA A 342 4.84 0.46 8.11
CA ALA A 342 4.86 0.23 9.54
C ALA A 342 3.51 0.55 10.17
N ASP A 343 3.07 -0.29 11.10
CA ASP A 343 1.87 -0.02 11.89
C ASP A 343 1.88 -0.68 13.26
N HIS A 344 0.91 -0.29 14.06
CA HIS A 344 0.72 -0.83 15.40
C HIS A 344 -0.76 -1.05 15.66
N LEU A 345 -1.06 -2.19 16.28
CA LEU A 345 -2.41 -2.46 16.76
C LEU A 345 -2.64 -1.64 18.01
N THR A 346 -3.47 -0.61 17.88
CA THR A 346 -3.91 0.19 19.01
C THR A 346 -5.29 0.79 18.77
N SER A 347 -5.94 1.22 19.84
CA SER A 347 -7.20 1.96 19.77
C SER A 347 -6.94 3.37 19.25
N PHE A 348 -7.80 3.87 18.37
CA PHE A 348 -7.75 5.27 17.93
C PHE A 348 -6.43 5.69 17.24
N GLY A 349 -5.62 4.75 16.75
CA GLY A 349 -4.38 5.06 16.03
C GLY A 349 -4.63 5.84 14.73
N GLY A 350 -5.84 5.77 14.18
CA GLY A 350 -6.30 6.52 13.02
C GLY A 350 -6.88 7.89 13.33
N GLN A 351 -6.91 8.32 14.60
CA GLN A 351 -7.21 9.72 14.92
C GLN A 351 -5.99 10.57 14.56
N ILE A 352 -6.05 11.20 13.40
CA ILE A 352 -4.95 11.98 12.81
C ILE A 352 -5.27 13.49 12.86
N PRO A 353 -4.27 14.36 13.07
CA PRO A 353 -2.87 14.02 13.31
C PRO A 353 -2.57 13.59 14.76
N MET A 354 -3.48 13.85 15.71
CA MET A 354 -3.28 13.60 17.15
C MET A 354 -4.35 12.70 17.75
N SER A 355 -3.92 11.85 18.67
CA SER A 355 -4.74 10.88 19.40
C SER A 355 -4.25 10.75 20.84
N GLY A 356 -5.09 10.19 21.73
CA GLY A 356 -4.66 9.84 23.10
C GLY A 356 -3.69 8.65 23.13
N GLN A 357 -3.72 7.81 22.10
CA GLN A 357 -2.71 6.80 21.80
C GLN A 357 -1.85 7.31 20.64
N MET A 358 -0.79 6.59 20.26
CA MET A 358 0.05 7.05 19.16
C MET A 358 -0.75 7.08 17.85
N SER A 359 -0.78 8.26 17.22
CA SER A 359 -1.35 8.44 15.89
C SER A 359 -0.46 7.77 14.84
N ALA A 360 -1.07 7.11 13.85
CA ALA A 360 -0.38 6.43 12.76
C ALA A 360 0.48 7.39 11.93
N ILE A 361 0.18 8.70 11.92
CA ILE A 361 1.00 9.71 11.24
C ILE A 361 2.45 9.73 11.78
N LYS A 362 2.67 9.28 13.01
CA LYS A 362 4.01 9.18 13.61
C LYS A 362 4.92 8.20 12.88
N TRP A 363 4.37 7.15 12.27
CA TRP A 363 5.14 6.27 11.39
C TRP A 363 5.61 7.01 10.12
N LEU A 364 4.74 7.84 9.53
CA LEU A 364 5.08 8.60 8.33
C LEU A 364 6.17 9.63 8.61
N GLN A 365 6.06 10.33 9.75
CA GLN A 365 7.07 11.28 10.22
C GLN A 365 8.41 10.61 10.57
N ALA A 366 8.38 9.36 11.05
CA ALA A 366 9.58 8.60 11.38
C ALA A 366 10.34 8.07 10.14
N GLY A 367 9.64 7.82 9.03
CA GLY A 367 10.30 7.23 7.86
C GLY A 367 9.45 6.29 7.02
N ALA A 368 8.32 5.80 7.53
CA ALA A 368 7.50 4.82 6.81
C ALA A 368 6.72 5.47 5.66
N THR A 369 6.63 4.78 4.52
CA THR A 369 5.93 5.23 3.32
C THR A 369 4.41 5.07 3.45
N ALA A 370 3.96 4.12 4.26
CA ALA A 370 2.54 3.95 4.57
C ALA A 370 2.32 3.35 5.96
N SER A 371 1.12 3.58 6.47
CA SER A 371 0.64 3.07 7.75
C SER A 371 -0.88 2.94 7.77
N TYR A 372 -1.40 2.43 8.88
CA TYR A 372 -2.82 2.22 9.11
C TYR A 372 -3.18 2.47 10.57
N GLY A 373 -4.40 2.96 10.82
CA GLY A 373 -4.91 3.11 12.18
C GLY A 373 -6.43 3.09 12.25
N THR A 374 -6.98 2.74 13.43
CA THR A 374 -8.43 2.72 13.65
C THR A 374 -8.94 4.09 14.08
N VAL A 375 -10.03 4.57 13.50
CA VAL A 375 -10.62 5.89 13.82
C VAL A 375 -11.62 5.85 14.98
N VAL A 376 -12.01 4.63 15.38
CA VAL A 376 -12.86 4.29 16.52
C VAL A 376 -12.28 3.10 17.29
N GLU A 377 -12.81 2.81 18.47
CA GLU A 377 -12.35 1.72 19.34
C GLU A 377 -12.53 0.33 18.68
N PRO A 378 -11.44 -0.44 18.44
CA PRO A 378 -11.52 -1.68 17.71
C PRO A 378 -11.64 -2.93 18.59
N CYS A 379 -11.46 -2.85 19.92
CA CYS A 379 -11.48 -4.00 20.85
C CYS A 379 -10.69 -5.22 20.35
N ASN A 380 -9.47 -4.96 19.87
CA ASN A 380 -8.49 -5.92 19.39
C ASN A 380 -8.93 -7.00 18.39
N PHE A 381 -10.04 -6.83 17.66
CA PHE A 381 -10.39 -7.72 16.56
C PHE A 381 -9.30 -7.68 15.46
N PRO A 382 -8.56 -8.77 15.18
CA PRO A 382 -7.47 -8.76 14.18
C PRO A 382 -7.98 -8.38 12.78
N ALA A 383 -9.21 -8.75 12.45
CA ALA A 383 -9.86 -8.42 11.16
C ALA A 383 -9.97 -6.91 10.89
N LYS A 384 -9.88 -6.05 11.92
CA LYS A 384 -9.85 -4.58 11.79
C LYS A 384 -8.44 -4.02 11.59
N PHE A 385 -7.44 -4.86 11.42
CA PHE A 385 -6.04 -4.46 11.23
C PHE A 385 -5.42 -5.18 10.03
N PRO A 386 -4.31 -4.67 9.49
CA PRO A 386 -3.58 -5.31 8.41
C PRO A 386 -3.11 -6.70 8.82
N ASP A 387 -3.47 -7.69 8.01
CA ASP A 387 -2.99 -9.06 8.09
C ASP A 387 -1.67 -9.19 7.31
N THR A 388 -0.57 -9.42 8.01
CA THR A 388 0.77 -9.52 7.41
C THR A 388 0.90 -10.69 6.44
N LYS A 389 0.09 -11.75 6.62
CA LYS A 389 0.05 -12.90 5.71
C LYS A 389 -0.53 -12.54 4.34
N VAL A 390 -1.24 -11.41 4.25
CA VAL A 390 -1.86 -10.91 3.02
C VAL A 390 -1.08 -9.72 2.49
N LEU A 391 -0.74 -8.75 3.36
CA LEU A 391 -0.04 -7.52 2.97
C LEU A 391 1.29 -7.82 2.26
N LEU A 392 2.17 -8.60 2.90
CA LEU A 392 3.53 -8.81 2.38
C LEU A 392 3.52 -9.56 1.04
N PRO A 393 2.78 -10.68 0.87
CA PRO A 393 2.70 -11.34 -0.43
C PRO A 393 2.14 -10.49 -1.56
N PHE A 394 1.13 -9.65 -1.34
CA PHE A 394 0.64 -8.76 -2.40
C PHE A 394 1.65 -7.67 -2.73
N TYR A 395 2.26 -7.05 -1.71
CA TYR A 395 3.21 -5.97 -1.91
C TYR A 395 4.49 -6.45 -2.63
N PHE A 396 5.01 -7.62 -2.21
CA PHE A 396 6.18 -8.26 -2.83
C PHE A 396 5.93 -8.69 -4.29
N ARG A 397 4.70 -9.09 -4.63
CA ARG A 397 4.31 -9.41 -6.01
C ARG A 397 4.02 -8.17 -6.88
N GLY A 398 4.33 -6.97 -6.38
CA GLY A 398 4.28 -5.73 -7.15
C GLY A 398 2.93 -5.00 -7.11
N ASN A 399 2.07 -5.28 -6.13
CA ASN A 399 0.91 -4.41 -5.89
C ASN A 399 1.39 -3.05 -5.35
N THR A 400 0.66 -1.98 -5.66
CA THR A 400 0.90 -0.69 -4.98
C THR A 400 0.56 -0.80 -3.51
N VAL A 401 1.12 0.06 -2.67
CA VAL A 401 0.89 0.00 -1.22
C VAL A 401 -0.59 0.21 -0.86
N ILE A 402 -1.34 1.00 -1.62
CA ILE A 402 -2.80 1.15 -1.44
C ILE A 402 -3.54 -0.17 -1.67
N GLU A 403 -3.18 -0.92 -2.71
CA GLU A 403 -3.77 -2.23 -2.98
C GLU A 403 -3.40 -3.25 -1.91
N ALA A 404 -2.11 -3.34 -1.55
CA ALA A 404 -1.63 -4.30 -0.56
C ALA A 404 -2.29 -4.08 0.81
N TYR A 405 -2.41 -2.83 1.27
CA TYR A 405 -3.09 -2.52 2.52
C TYR A 405 -4.58 -2.85 2.47
N TRP A 406 -5.29 -2.42 1.43
CA TRP A 406 -6.73 -2.67 1.31
C TRP A 406 -7.06 -4.16 1.17
N LYS A 407 -6.21 -4.93 0.49
CA LYS A 407 -6.31 -6.39 0.43
C LYS A 407 -6.03 -7.05 1.79
N SER A 408 -5.32 -6.39 2.71
CA SER A 408 -4.90 -6.96 4.00
C SER A 408 -5.86 -6.72 5.17
N VAL A 409 -6.86 -5.84 5.03
CA VAL A 409 -7.81 -5.53 6.12
C VAL A 409 -9.19 -6.09 5.79
N SER A 410 -9.63 -7.10 6.54
CA SER A 410 -10.91 -7.76 6.29
C SER A 410 -12.10 -6.85 6.60
N TRP A 411 -12.04 -6.09 7.70
CA TRP A 411 -13.11 -5.22 8.20
C TRP A 411 -12.66 -3.74 8.23
N PRO A 412 -12.50 -3.08 7.06
CA PRO A 412 -11.81 -1.79 6.98
C PRO A 412 -12.67 -0.58 7.37
N GLY A 413 -13.98 -0.75 7.61
CA GLY A 413 -14.93 0.34 7.83
C GLY A 413 -14.48 1.41 8.84
N GLU A 414 -13.82 0.96 9.90
CA GLU A 414 -13.38 1.76 11.05
C GLU A 414 -11.88 2.08 11.03
N GLY A 415 -11.22 1.86 9.89
CA GLY A 415 -9.78 2.01 9.69
C GLY A 415 -9.43 3.01 8.61
N ILE A 416 -8.47 3.90 8.89
CA ILE A 416 -7.92 4.84 7.90
C ILE A 416 -6.59 4.32 7.36
N PHE A 417 -6.46 4.37 6.05
CA PHE A 417 -5.23 4.06 5.31
C PHE A 417 -4.49 5.35 5.00
N ILE A 418 -3.23 5.44 5.38
CA ILE A 418 -2.41 6.63 5.17
C ILE A 418 -1.06 6.29 4.53
N GLY A 419 -0.54 7.17 3.69
CA GLY A 419 0.74 6.97 3.01
C GLY A 419 0.78 7.59 1.63
N GLU A 420 1.79 7.23 0.85
CA GLU A 420 1.88 7.55 -0.57
C GLU A 420 1.27 6.38 -1.40
N PRO A 421 0.10 6.56 -2.05
CA PRO A 421 -0.69 5.45 -2.59
C PRO A 421 0.01 4.54 -3.60
N LEU A 422 0.85 5.08 -4.48
CA LEU A 422 1.42 4.34 -5.62
C LEU A 422 2.80 3.73 -5.35
N ALA A 423 3.35 3.87 -4.13
CA ALA A 423 4.62 3.27 -3.76
C ALA A 423 4.60 1.77 -4.10
N ARG A 424 5.59 1.32 -4.88
CA ARG A 424 5.59 -0.03 -5.45
C ARG A 424 7.02 -0.59 -5.62
N PRO A 425 7.66 -1.05 -4.53
CA PRO A 425 9.08 -1.41 -4.55
C PRO A 425 9.45 -2.64 -5.38
N TRP A 426 8.50 -3.55 -5.58
CA TRP A 426 8.69 -4.80 -6.32
C TRP A 426 7.82 -4.86 -7.59
N GLY A 427 7.57 -3.72 -8.24
CA GLY A 427 6.65 -3.62 -9.36
C GLY A 427 7.20 -4.05 -10.72
N ALA A 428 8.51 -3.90 -10.94
CA ALA A 428 9.11 -4.13 -12.25
C ALA A 428 9.22 -5.62 -12.59
N SER A 429 9.10 -5.90 -13.88
CA SER A 429 9.52 -7.15 -14.48
C SER A 429 10.40 -6.82 -15.67
N THR A 430 11.53 -7.51 -15.83
CA THR A 430 12.42 -7.31 -16.98
C THR A 430 12.14 -8.37 -18.04
N VAL A 431 12.28 -7.98 -19.30
CA VAL A 431 12.09 -8.84 -20.47
C VAL A 431 13.32 -8.67 -21.35
N GLU A 432 14.08 -9.75 -21.51
CA GLU A 432 15.34 -9.76 -22.26
C GLU A 432 15.28 -10.76 -23.42
N TRP A 433 15.90 -10.37 -24.53
CA TRP A 433 15.96 -11.16 -25.76
C TRP A 433 17.42 -11.36 -26.17
N VAL A 434 17.91 -12.60 -26.09
CA VAL A 434 19.29 -12.94 -26.47
C VAL A 434 19.27 -14.16 -27.37
N ASP A 435 19.77 -14.03 -28.61
CA ASP A 435 19.90 -15.12 -29.59
C ASP A 435 18.62 -15.96 -29.77
N GLY A 436 17.46 -15.28 -29.84
CA GLY A 436 16.15 -15.93 -29.98
C GLY A 436 15.62 -16.58 -28.69
N THR A 437 16.25 -16.34 -27.55
CA THR A 437 15.77 -16.76 -26.23
C THR A 437 15.14 -15.58 -25.50
N LEU A 438 13.94 -15.80 -24.97
CA LEU A 438 13.22 -14.91 -24.07
C LEU A 438 13.57 -15.24 -22.62
N THR A 439 13.97 -14.24 -21.85
CA THR A 439 14.06 -14.30 -20.39
C THR A 439 13.13 -13.26 -19.76
N ILE A 440 12.25 -13.68 -18.85
CA ILE A 440 11.39 -12.80 -18.05
C ILE A 440 11.84 -12.92 -16.60
N THR A 441 12.26 -11.83 -15.96
CA THR A 441 12.57 -11.80 -14.53
C THR A 441 11.48 -11.04 -13.78
N THR A 442 10.84 -11.68 -12.81
CA THR A 442 9.66 -11.11 -12.14
C THR A 442 9.43 -11.66 -10.73
N THR A 443 8.75 -10.90 -9.87
CA THR A 443 8.22 -11.35 -8.58
C THR A 443 6.71 -11.66 -8.63
N LEU A 444 6.05 -11.54 -9.78
CA LEU A 444 4.58 -11.58 -9.87
C LEU A 444 3.94 -12.94 -9.54
N LEU A 445 4.72 -14.01 -9.57
CA LEU A 445 4.22 -15.38 -9.47
C LEU A 445 3.77 -15.71 -8.04
N ASP A 446 2.55 -16.21 -7.93
CA ASP A 446 1.98 -16.74 -6.69
C ASP A 446 2.28 -18.25 -6.56
N PRO A 447 2.93 -18.70 -5.48
CA PRO A 447 3.19 -20.13 -5.22
C PRO A 447 1.94 -21.01 -5.19
N ALA A 448 0.77 -20.45 -4.88
CA ALA A 448 -0.50 -21.17 -4.90
C ALA A 448 -1.07 -21.37 -6.31
N LYS A 449 -0.51 -20.69 -7.33
CA LYS A 449 -1.03 -20.71 -8.71
C LYS A 449 -0.11 -21.47 -9.65
N THR A 450 -0.67 -21.81 -10.81
CA THR A 450 0.08 -22.35 -11.95
C THR A 450 -0.01 -21.36 -13.08
N TYR A 451 1.07 -21.20 -13.84
CA TYR A 451 1.13 -20.28 -14.95
C TYR A 451 1.51 -21.01 -16.25
N ALA A 452 1.25 -20.37 -17.37
CA ALA A 452 1.78 -20.77 -18.67
C ALA A 452 2.24 -19.55 -19.45
N LEU A 453 3.32 -19.72 -20.21
CA LEU A 453 3.67 -18.82 -21.30
C LEU A 453 2.97 -19.32 -22.55
N ALA A 454 2.25 -18.45 -23.25
CA ALA A 454 1.61 -18.71 -24.53
C ALA A 454 2.16 -17.78 -25.61
N ALA A 455 2.17 -18.25 -26.84
CA ALA A 455 2.60 -17.51 -28.03
C ALA A 455 1.42 -17.21 -28.96
N GLY A 456 1.49 -16.11 -29.71
CA GLY A 456 0.45 -15.70 -30.64
C GLY A 456 0.94 -14.76 -31.74
N GLU A 457 0.16 -14.68 -32.83
CA GLU A 457 0.43 -13.79 -33.98
C GLU A 457 -0.03 -12.35 -33.74
N SER A 458 -0.82 -12.10 -32.69
CA SER A 458 -1.32 -10.78 -32.31
C SER A 458 -1.44 -10.64 -30.79
N ALA A 459 -1.51 -9.41 -30.29
CA ALA A 459 -1.74 -9.10 -28.87
C ALA A 459 -3.11 -9.57 -28.35
N ASP A 460 -4.06 -9.90 -29.23
CA ASP A 460 -5.39 -10.40 -28.87
C ASP A 460 -5.48 -11.94 -28.99
N GLY A 461 -4.41 -12.59 -29.45
CA GLY A 461 -4.37 -14.03 -29.74
C GLY A 461 -4.78 -14.39 -31.18
N PRO A 462 -5.20 -15.64 -31.45
CA PRO A 462 -5.35 -16.75 -30.49
C PRO A 462 -4.01 -17.16 -29.86
N TRP A 463 -4.07 -17.65 -28.62
CA TRP A 463 -2.90 -18.00 -27.81
C TRP A 463 -2.66 -19.50 -27.76
N THR A 464 -1.44 -19.93 -28.04
CA THR A 464 -1.02 -21.33 -27.94
C THR A 464 0.02 -21.48 -26.82
N PRO A 465 -0.22 -22.31 -25.79
CA PRO A 465 0.77 -22.53 -24.72
C PRO A 465 2.09 -23.08 -25.28
N VAL A 466 3.21 -22.47 -24.88
CA VAL A 466 4.57 -22.84 -25.29
C VAL A 466 5.46 -23.26 -24.13
N LEU A 467 5.18 -22.79 -22.92
CA LEU A 467 5.82 -23.26 -21.67
C LEU A 467 4.75 -23.46 -20.60
N ASN A 468 4.51 -24.71 -20.21
CA ASN A 468 3.48 -25.08 -19.23
C ASN A 468 3.84 -26.46 -18.61
N PRO A 469 3.78 -26.62 -17.27
CA PRO A 469 3.45 -25.61 -16.26
C PRO A 469 4.65 -24.78 -15.82
N ILE A 470 4.38 -23.53 -15.44
CA ILE A 470 5.28 -22.66 -14.70
C ILE A 470 4.75 -22.60 -13.25
N LYS A 471 5.59 -22.97 -12.28
CA LYS A 471 5.28 -22.92 -10.85
C LYS A 471 6.50 -22.46 -10.08
N VAL A 472 6.26 -21.72 -9.01
CA VAL A 472 7.26 -21.37 -8.00
C VAL A 472 6.90 -22.07 -6.69
N ALA A 473 7.92 -22.44 -5.91
CA ALA A 473 7.70 -23.04 -4.60
C ALA A 473 7.40 -21.97 -3.53
N ASP A 474 8.01 -20.80 -3.68
CA ASP A 474 8.04 -19.75 -2.67
C ASP A 474 7.91 -18.36 -3.32
N TYR A 475 7.64 -17.33 -2.51
CA TYR A 475 7.62 -15.94 -2.98
C TYR A 475 9.04 -15.45 -3.23
N GLN A 476 9.45 -15.42 -4.49
CA GLN A 476 10.82 -15.09 -4.89
C GLN A 476 10.83 -14.36 -6.24
N GLN A 477 11.93 -13.68 -6.54
CA GLN A 477 12.20 -13.27 -7.92
C GLN A 477 12.49 -14.51 -8.76
N THR A 478 11.85 -14.65 -9.90
CA THR A 478 11.92 -15.83 -10.75
C THR A 478 12.31 -15.44 -12.17
N GLU A 479 13.21 -16.22 -12.77
CA GLU A 479 13.52 -16.17 -14.20
C GLU A 479 12.73 -17.23 -14.97
N ILE A 480 11.94 -16.80 -15.95
CA ILE A 480 11.23 -17.66 -16.90
C ILE A 480 12.00 -17.58 -18.22
N VAL A 481 12.57 -18.70 -18.65
CA VAL A 481 13.38 -18.78 -19.87
C VAL A 481 12.68 -19.64 -20.91
N TYR A 482 12.52 -19.11 -22.12
CA TYR A 482 11.91 -19.81 -23.25
C TYR A 482 12.64 -19.53 -24.57
N GLY A 483 12.93 -20.57 -25.33
CA GLY A 483 13.55 -20.44 -26.65
C GLY A 483 13.64 -21.78 -27.38
N PRO A 484 13.86 -21.76 -28.71
CA PRO A 484 13.89 -20.57 -29.56
C PRO A 484 12.50 -19.94 -29.72
N THR A 485 12.45 -18.64 -29.90
CA THR A 485 11.24 -17.85 -30.07
C THR A 485 10.96 -17.61 -31.55
N ASP A 486 9.72 -17.83 -31.96
CA ASP A 486 9.28 -17.76 -33.36
C ASP A 486 8.01 -16.94 -33.58
N ALA A 487 7.28 -16.63 -32.50
CA ALA A 487 6.08 -15.78 -32.55
C ALA A 487 6.37 -14.28 -32.26
N PRO A 488 5.55 -13.35 -32.79
CA PRO A 488 5.66 -11.92 -32.52
C PRO A 488 5.10 -11.48 -31.15
N PHE A 489 4.27 -12.30 -30.50
CA PHE A 489 3.72 -12.02 -29.17
C PHE A 489 3.83 -13.22 -28.23
N TYR A 490 4.11 -12.93 -26.97
CA TYR A 490 4.04 -13.88 -25.86
C TYR A 490 3.19 -13.31 -24.73
N ARG A 491 2.49 -14.18 -24.01
CA ARG A 491 1.67 -13.79 -22.85
C ARG A 491 1.87 -14.77 -21.71
N LEU A 492 2.10 -14.25 -20.52
CA LEU A 492 2.14 -15.03 -19.29
C LEU A 492 0.75 -14.99 -18.63
N ASP A 493 0.12 -16.15 -18.49
CA ASP A 493 -1.22 -16.27 -17.90
C ASP A 493 -1.18 -17.16 -16.66
N ALA A 494 -1.98 -16.83 -15.64
CA ALA A 494 -2.36 -17.80 -14.61
C ALA A 494 -3.41 -18.78 -15.17
N LEU A 495 -3.25 -20.08 -14.88
CA LEU A 495 -4.10 -21.18 -15.37
C LEU A 495 -5.29 -21.52 -14.47
#